data_AF-A0A428NEM7-F1
#
_entry.id   AF-A0A428NEM7-F1
#
_cell.length_a   1.000
_cell.length_b   1.000
_cell.length_c   1.000
_cell.angle_alpha   90.00
_cell.angle_beta   90.00
_cell.angle_gamma   90.00
#
_symmetry.space_group_name_H-M   'P 1'
#
loop_
_entity.id
_entity.type
_entity.pdbx_description
1 polymer ?
#
loop_
_entity_poly.entity_id
_entity_poly.type
_entity_poly.pdbx_seq_one_letter_code
_entity_poly.pdbx_strand_id
1 'polypeptide(L)'
;MTDAQIAGGHKATINNPNTSQEAKEHSKKVLHEEFNDGNVPKAGDNKEKNPGNVAGGLKSTLSNPNASDEAKESAKERLDKIGE
;
A
#
# COMPACT_ATOMS: atom_id res chain seq x y z
N MET A 1 4.83 7.00 12.84
CA MET A 1 5.34 6.78 11.46
C MET A 1 5.87 5.37 11.40
N THR A 2 5.63 4.67 10.30
CA THR A 2 6.11 3.29 10.12
C THR A 2 7.41 3.28 9.33
N ASP A 3 8.19 2.20 9.45
CA ASP A 3 9.43 2.02 8.70
C ASP A 3 9.21 2.19 7.18
N ALA A 4 8.06 1.73 6.66
CA ALA A 4 7.62 1.98 5.29
C ALA A 4 7.48 3.47 4.93
N GLN A 5 6.93 4.27 5.84
CA GLN A 5 6.79 5.72 5.62
C GLN A 5 8.16 6.41 5.68
N ILE A 6 9.03 6.01 6.60
CA ILE A 6 10.36 6.61 6.78
C ILE A 6 11.26 6.26 5.58
N ALA A 7 11.33 4.99 5.20
CA ALA A 7 12.06 4.54 4.01
C ALA A 7 11.52 5.22 2.72
N GLY A 8 10.20 5.38 2.60
CA GLY A 8 9.58 6.12 1.51
C GLY A 8 10.05 7.57 1.44
N GLY A 9 10.16 8.24 2.58
CA GLY A 9 10.68 9.61 2.70
C GLY A 9 12.13 9.72 2.22
N HIS A 10 13.01 8.83 2.65
CA HIS A 10 14.40 8.81 2.18
C HIS A 10 14.51 8.53 0.68
N LYS A 11 13.66 7.65 0.13
CA LYS A 11 13.57 7.44 -1.33
C LYS A 11 13.14 8.71 -2.06
N ALA A 12 12.19 9.45 -1.52
CA ALA A 12 11.76 10.73 -2.09
C ALA A 12 12.91 11.75 -2.08
N THR A 13 13.68 11.84 -0.98
CA THR A 13 14.86 12.71 -0.89
C THR A 13 15.90 12.40 -1.97
N ILE A 14 16.15 11.12 -2.26
CA ILE A 14 17.11 10.70 -3.30
C ILE A 14 16.65 11.12 -4.71
N ASN A 15 15.35 10.97 -5.00
CA ASN A 15 14.78 11.25 -6.32
C ASN A 15 14.47 12.74 -6.55
N ASN A 16 14.40 13.55 -5.49
CA ASN A 16 14.09 14.97 -5.62
C ASN A 16 15.26 15.72 -6.30
N PRO A 17 15.04 16.43 -7.42
CA PRO A 17 16.11 17.20 -8.07
C PRO A 17 16.55 18.41 -7.24
N ASN A 18 15.72 18.89 -6.31
CA ASN A 18 16.00 20.07 -5.48
C ASN A 18 16.74 19.76 -4.16
N THR A 19 17.12 18.50 -3.92
CA THR A 19 17.86 18.11 -2.72
C THR A 19 19.36 18.07 -2.99
N SER A 20 20.14 18.51 -2.00
CA SER A 20 21.61 18.49 -2.04
C SER A 20 22.16 17.08 -2.18
N GLN A 21 23.32 16.94 -2.84
CA GLN A 21 24.00 15.64 -3.00
C GLN A 21 24.27 14.95 -1.66
N GLU A 22 24.77 15.69 -0.67
CA GLU A 22 25.02 15.18 0.68
C GLU A 22 23.75 14.58 1.33
N ALA A 23 22.59 15.23 1.17
CA ALA A 23 21.33 14.73 1.68
C ALA A 23 20.85 13.44 0.99
N LYS A 24 21.15 13.30 -0.31
CA LYS A 24 20.87 12.08 -1.08
C LYS A 24 21.78 10.93 -0.65
N GLU A 25 23.07 11.19 -0.47
CA GLU A 25 24.03 10.18 -0.01
C GLU A 25 23.71 9.70 1.40
N HIS A 26 23.39 10.63 2.31
CA HIS A 26 22.93 10.29 3.65
C HIS A 26 21.66 9.45 3.62
N SER A 27 20.65 9.86 2.83
CA SER A 27 19.40 9.11 2.70
C SER A 27 19.62 7.71 2.10
N LYS A 28 20.56 7.56 1.18
CA LYS A 28 20.93 6.28 0.59
C LYS A 28 21.60 5.36 1.61
N LYS A 29 22.52 5.91 2.42
CA LYS A 29 23.19 5.17 3.48
C LYS A 29 22.21 4.68 4.56
N VAL A 30 21.32 5.55 5.03
CA VAL A 30 20.26 5.19 5.99
C VAL A 30 19.33 4.12 5.42
N LEU A 31 18.94 4.23 4.14
CA LEU A 31 18.13 3.20 3.49
C LEU A 31 18.82 1.84 3.45
N HIS A 32 20.13 1.84 3.19
CA HIS A 32 20.92 0.62 3.09
C HIS A 32 21.14 -0.04 4.46
N GLU A 33 21.55 0.74 5.46
CA GLU A 33 21.89 0.23 6.80
C GLU A 33 20.65 -0.13 7.64
N GLU A 34 19.61 0.70 7.63
CA GLU A 34 18.46 0.52 8.54
C GLU A 34 17.23 -0.08 7.85
N PHE A 35 17.05 0.17 6.56
CA PHE A 35 15.78 -0.14 5.86
C PHE A 35 15.91 -1.21 4.76
N ASN A 36 16.99 -2.00 4.75
CA ASN A 36 17.22 -3.06 3.75
C ASN A 36 17.03 -2.54 2.31
N ASP A 37 17.68 -1.42 1.97
CA ASP A 37 17.56 -0.73 0.67
C ASP A 37 16.12 -0.20 0.36
N GLY A 38 15.34 0.00 1.42
CA GLY A 38 13.93 0.35 1.36
C GLY A 38 13.01 -0.85 1.10
N ASN A 39 13.51 -2.08 1.28
CA ASN A 39 12.69 -3.29 1.38
C ASN A 39 12.23 -3.50 2.83
N VAL A 40 11.42 -2.55 3.31
CA VAL A 40 10.81 -2.60 4.63
C VAL A 40 9.45 -3.30 4.55
N PRO A 41 9.08 -4.09 5.57
CA PRO A 41 7.74 -4.66 5.66
C PRO A 41 6.72 -3.53 5.58
N LYS A 42 5.74 -3.63 4.68
CA LYS A 42 4.76 -2.54 4.55
C LYS A 42 3.95 -2.49 5.82
N ALA A 43 3.75 -1.28 6.30
CA ALA A 43 2.93 -0.97 7.48
C ALA A 43 1.46 -1.39 7.40
N GLY A 44 1.03 -1.98 6.28
CA GLY A 44 -0.33 -2.42 6.03
C GLY A 44 -0.50 -3.93 6.00
N ASP A 45 0.56 -4.74 6.09
CA ASP A 45 0.42 -6.20 5.93
C ASP A 45 -0.23 -6.88 7.15
N ASN A 46 -0.34 -6.19 8.29
CA ASN A 46 -0.88 -6.75 9.53
C ASN A 46 -2.07 -5.97 10.13
N LYS A 47 -2.69 -5.05 9.38
CA LYS A 47 -4.00 -4.49 9.76
C LYS A 47 -5.06 -5.30 9.03
N GLU A 48 -5.86 -6.04 9.79
CA GLU A 48 -7.17 -6.50 9.34
C GLU A 48 -7.82 -5.39 8.52
N LYS A 49 -8.04 -5.66 7.22
CA LYS A 49 -8.62 -4.66 6.32
C LYS A 49 -9.94 -4.23 6.93
N ASN A 50 -10.16 -2.92 7.04
CA ASN A 50 -11.42 -2.43 7.59
C ASN A 50 -12.59 -3.06 6.79
N PRO A 51 -13.51 -3.78 7.45
CA PRO A 51 -14.55 -4.53 6.76
C PRO A 51 -15.42 -3.63 5.88
N GLY A 52 -15.62 -2.36 6.26
CA GLY A 52 -16.31 -1.37 5.44
C GLY A 52 -15.59 -1.04 4.14
N ASN A 53 -14.24 -0.97 4.15
CA ASN A 53 -13.46 -0.76 2.93
C ASN A 53 -13.48 -1.99 2.02
N VAL A 54 -13.47 -3.20 2.61
CA VAL A 54 -13.60 -4.45 1.85
C VAL A 54 -14.98 -4.53 1.19
N ALA A 55 -16.05 -4.34 1.96
CA ALA A 55 -17.42 -4.32 1.44
C ALA A 55 -17.63 -3.24 0.36
N GLY A 56 -17.05 -2.05 0.55
CA GLY A 56 -17.06 -0.98 -0.45
C GLY A 56 -16.39 -1.39 -1.76
N GLY A 57 -15.23 -2.03 -1.69
CA GLY A 57 -14.52 -2.57 -2.86
C GLY A 57 -15.33 -3.63 -3.60
N LEU A 58 -15.93 -4.58 -2.87
CA LEU A 58 -16.77 -5.64 -3.44
C LEU A 58 -18.06 -5.08 -4.08
N LYS A 59 -18.66 -4.05 -3.48
CA LYS A 59 -19.79 -3.33 -4.08
C LYS A 59 -19.41 -2.60 -5.37
N SER A 60 -18.19 -2.08 -5.43
CA SER A 60 -17.64 -1.46 -6.63
C SER A 60 -17.46 -2.47 -7.76
N THR A 61 -16.95 -3.67 -7.45
CA THR A 61 -16.83 -4.76 -8.45
C THR A 61 -18.18 -5.20 -8.99
N LEU A 62 -19.24 -5.21 -8.16
CA LEU A 62 -20.60 -5.50 -8.60
C LEU A 62 -21.16 -4.45 -9.57
N SER A 63 -20.81 -3.18 -9.35
CA SER A 63 -21.30 -2.05 -10.17
C SER A 63 -20.44 -1.79 -11.41
N ASN A 64 -19.26 -2.40 -11.51
CA ASN A 64 -18.34 -2.18 -12.62
C ASN A 64 -18.81 -2.93 -13.87
N PRO A 65 -19.15 -2.24 -14.99
CA PRO A 65 -19.55 -2.89 -16.23
C PRO A 65 -18.41 -3.69 -16.87
N ASN A 66 -17.15 -3.33 -16.57
CA ASN A 66 -15.96 -4.03 -17.09
C ASN A 66 -15.55 -5.24 -16.24
N ALA A 67 -16.24 -5.52 -15.13
CA ALA A 67 -15.98 -6.71 -14.34
C ALA A 67 -16.71 -7.91 -14.94
N SER A 68 -16.00 -9.04 -15.02
CA SER A 68 -16.54 -10.32 -15.45
C SER A 68 -17.65 -10.84 -14.53
N ASP A 69 -18.55 -11.66 -15.06
CA ASP A 69 -19.65 -12.24 -14.29
C ASP A 69 -19.15 -13.06 -13.09
N GLU A 70 -18.10 -13.88 -13.27
CA GLU A 70 -17.45 -14.63 -12.18
C GLU A 70 -16.90 -13.70 -11.08
N ALA A 71 -16.33 -12.55 -11.47
CA ALA A 71 -15.79 -11.58 -10.51
C ALA A 71 -16.92 -10.91 -9.71
N LYS A 72 -18.06 -10.66 -10.35
CA LYS A 72 -19.27 -10.13 -9.70
C LYS A 72 -19.88 -11.16 -8.75
N GLU A 73 -20.00 -12.42 -9.17
CA GLU A 73 -20.55 -13.49 -8.33
C GLU A 73 -19.69 -13.71 -7.08
N SER A 74 -18.37 -13.82 -7.24
CA SER A 74 -17.44 -13.92 -6.12
C SER A 74 -17.51 -12.70 -5.20
N ALA A 75 -17.64 -11.49 -5.76
CA ALA A 75 -17.80 -10.28 -4.96
C ALA A 75 -19.10 -10.27 -4.15
N LYS A 76 -20.20 -10.77 -4.72
CA LYS A 76 -21.49 -10.91 -4.06
C LYS A 76 -21.40 -11.86 -2.86
N GLU A 77 -20.83 -13.06 -3.05
CA GLU A 77 -20.69 -14.06 -1.99
C GLU A 77 -19.84 -13.53 -0.83
N ARG A 78 -18.74 -12.84 -1.14
CA ARG A 78 -17.87 -12.26 -0.12
C ARG A 78 -18.51 -11.09 0.61
N LEU A 79 -19.37 -10.33 -0.05
CA LEU A 79 -20.08 -9.21 0.57
C LEU A 79 -21.17 -9.69 1.52
N ASP A 80 -21.85 -10.79 1.18
CA ASP A 80 -22.82 -11.48 2.03
C ASP A 80 -22.16 -11.98 3.33
N LYS A 81 -21.01 -12.67 3.21
CA LYS A 81 -20.19 -13.14 4.35
C LYS A 81 -19.64 -12.05 5.27
N ILE A 82 -19.61 -10.78 4.83
CA ILE A 82 -19.13 -9.63 5.63
C ILE A 82 -20.30 -8.86 6.26
N GLY A 83 -21.52 -9.02 5.73
CA GLY A 83 -22.73 -8.35 6.21
C GLY A 83 -23.53 -9.14 7.25
N GLU A 84 -23.24 -10.44 7.40
CA GLU A 84 -23.74 -11.30 8.49
C GLU A 84 -22.95 -11.09 9.79
#